data_AF-A0A7Y5PYQ5-F1
#
_entry.id   AF-A0A7Y5PYQ5-F1
#
_cell.length_a   1.000
_cell.length_b   1.000
_cell.length_c   1.000
_cell.angle_alpha   90.00
_cell.angle_beta   90.00
_cell.angle_gamma   90.00
#
_symmetry.space_group_name_H-M   'P 1'
#
loop_
_entity.id
_entity.type
_entity.pdbx_description
1 polymer ?
#
loop_
_entity_poly.entity_id
_entity_poly.type
_entity_poly.pdbx_seq_one_letter_code
_entity_poly.pdbx_strand_id
1 'polypeptide(L)'
;VRARVRAAGFDVPIVGAGGIATFELAERALAEGSCDFVAAARQSLADPDWWLKVEQGRGDAVRRCKFTNYCEALDQRHAQVTCQLWDRKLDEPAPWGRALVPLSHDGKRRLVAPPDTRA
;
A
#
# COMPACT_ATOMS: atom_id res chain seq x y z
N VAL A 1 -8.15 -19.69 -7.04
CA VAL A 1 -8.77 -19.88 -5.70
C VAL A 1 -10.29 -19.73 -5.76
N ARG A 2 -10.83 -18.58 -6.17
CA ARG A 2 -12.28 -18.32 -6.22
C ARG A 2 -13.12 -19.41 -6.90
N ALA A 3 -12.73 -19.82 -8.11
CA ALA A 3 -13.42 -20.91 -8.82
C ALA A 3 -13.49 -22.22 -8.00
N ARG A 4 -12.44 -22.56 -7.26
CA ARG A 4 -12.41 -23.76 -6.40
C ARG A 4 -13.32 -23.62 -5.20
N VAL A 5 -13.35 -22.44 -4.56
CA VAL A 5 -14.24 -22.16 -3.41
C VAL A 5 -15.70 -22.29 -3.83
N ARG A 6 -16.07 -21.71 -4.98
CA ARG A 6 -17.43 -21.81 -5.52
C ARG A 6 -17.80 -23.23 -5.95
N ALA A 7 -16.88 -23.96 -6.58
CA ALA A 7 -17.10 -25.36 -6.96
C ALA A 7 -17.33 -26.28 -5.73
N ALA A 8 -16.82 -25.90 -4.56
CA ALA A 8 -17.09 -26.59 -3.29
C ALA A 8 -18.44 -26.20 -2.66
N GLY A 9 -19.26 -25.37 -3.33
CA GLY A 9 -20.60 -24.99 -2.87
C GLY A 9 -20.64 -23.75 -1.98
N PHE A 10 -19.52 -23.03 -1.80
CA PHE A 10 -19.49 -21.82 -0.98
C PHE A 10 -19.66 -20.57 -1.84
N ASP A 11 -20.72 -19.79 -1.55
CA ASP A 11 -20.98 -18.49 -2.18
C ASP A 11 -20.54 -17.33 -1.27
N VAL A 12 -19.25 -17.32 -0.94
CA VAL A 12 -18.63 -16.27 -0.11
C VAL A 12 -17.76 -15.36 -0.98
N PRO A 13 -17.77 -14.03 -0.76
CA PRO A 13 -16.90 -13.12 -1.50
C PRO A 13 -15.42 -13.40 -1.25
N ILE A 14 -14.59 -13.33 -2.29
CA ILE A 14 -13.16 -13.57 -2.22
C ILE A 14 -12.39 -12.26 -2.34
N VAL A 15 -11.56 -11.96 -1.33
CA VAL A 15 -10.60 -10.86 -1.38
C VAL A 15 -9.25 -11.39 -1.88
N GLY A 16 -8.77 -10.84 -3.00
CA GLY A 16 -7.49 -11.21 -3.62
C GLY A 16 -6.39 -10.23 -3.27
N ALA A 17 -5.27 -10.72 -2.74
CA ALA A 17 -4.03 -9.98 -2.60
C ALA A 17 -2.89 -10.76 -3.25
N GLY A 18 -1.88 -10.07 -3.77
CA GLY A 18 -0.80 -10.74 -4.51
C GLY A 18 0.24 -9.82 -5.12
N GLY A 19 0.61 -8.73 -4.43
CA GLY A 19 1.51 -7.72 -4.99
C GLY A 19 0.84 -6.80 -6.02
N ILE A 20 -0.48 -6.61 -5.90
CA ILE A 20 -1.24 -5.67 -6.73
C ILE A 20 -0.84 -4.25 -6.34
N ALA A 21 -0.18 -3.56 -7.26
CA ALA A 21 0.38 -2.22 -7.07
C ALA A 21 0.06 -1.25 -8.22
N THR A 22 -0.80 -1.67 -9.16
CA THR A 22 -1.28 -0.86 -10.28
C THR A 22 -2.76 -1.13 -10.54
N PHE A 23 -3.43 -0.17 -11.19
CA PHE A 23 -4.82 -0.32 -11.61
C PHE A 23 -4.98 -1.49 -12.58
N GLU A 24 -4.09 -1.64 -13.56
CA GLU A 24 -4.17 -2.69 -14.58
C GLU A 24 -4.06 -4.10 -13.97
N LEU A 25 -3.28 -4.24 -12.89
CA LEU A 25 -3.21 -5.49 -12.13
C LEU A 25 -4.50 -5.77 -11.36
N ALA A 26 -5.08 -4.74 -10.75
CA ALA A 26 -6.34 -4.85 -10.01
C ALA A 26 -7.49 -5.21 -10.96
N GLU A 27 -7.65 -4.46 -12.05
CA GLU A 27 -8.69 -4.68 -13.06
C GLU A 27 -8.59 -6.06 -13.69
N ARG A 28 -7.37 -6.51 -14.03
CA ARG A 28 -7.19 -7.84 -14.60
C ARG A 28 -7.65 -8.93 -13.63
N ALA A 29 -7.34 -8.82 -12.34
CA ALA A 29 -7.76 -9.79 -11.34
C ALA A 29 -9.30 -9.87 -11.21
N LEU A 30 -9.99 -8.74 -11.31
CA LEU A 30 -11.45 -8.66 -11.28
C LEU A 30 -12.08 -9.21 -12.57
N ALA A 31 -11.59 -8.77 -13.73
CA ALA A 31 -12.11 -9.17 -15.04
C ALA A 31 -11.93 -10.67 -15.31
N GLU A 32 -10.82 -11.26 -14.87
CA GLU A 32 -10.58 -12.71 -14.97
C GLU A 32 -11.36 -13.53 -13.93
N GLY A 33 -12.11 -12.88 -13.03
CA GLY A 33 -12.86 -13.55 -11.98
C GLY A 33 -11.96 -14.26 -10.95
N SER A 34 -10.71 -13.79 -10.78
CA SER A 34 -9.75 -14.34 -9.81
C SER A 34 -10.15 -14.03 -8.37
N CYS A 35 -10.77 -12.87 -8.13
CA CYS A 35 -11.34 -12.42 -6.86
C CYS A 35 -12.57 -11.54 -7.09
N ASP A 36 -13.32 -11.25 -6.03
CA ASP A 36 -14.45 -10.30 -6.02
C ASP A 36 -14.01 -8.91 -5.52
N PHE A 37 -12.99 -8.86 -4.67
CA PHE A 37 -12.36 -7.63 -4.20
C PHE A 37 -10.85 -7.71 -4.33
N VAL A 38 -10.21 -6.58 -4.60
CA VAL A 38 -8.76 -6.45 -4.58
C VAL A 38 -8.31 -5.86 -3.25
N ALA A 39 -7.33 -6.50 -2.63
CA ALA A 39 -6.66 -5.98 -1.46
C ALA A 39 -5.19 -5.70 -1.76
N ALA A 40 -4.69 -4.64 -1.14
CA ALA A 40 -3.29 -4.25 -1.22
C ALA A 40 -2.77 -3.87 0.16
N ALA A 41 -1.81 -4.63 0.68
CA ALA A 41 -1.16 -4.32 1.95
C ALA A 41 0.03 -3.37 1.72
N ARG A 42 1.10 -3.87 1.08
CA ARG A 42 2.35 -3.12 0.86
C ARG A 42 2.19 -1.88 -0.01
N GLN A 43 1.26 -1.89 -0.97
CA GLN A 43 0.97 -0.71 -1.79
C GLN A 43 0.25 0.37 -0.98
N SER A 44 -0.76 0.00 -0.18
CA SER A 44 -1.45 0.94 0.72
C SER A 44 -0.52 1.50 1.79
N LEU A 45 0.50 0.73 2.22
CA LEU A 45 1.57 1.27 3.05
C LEU A 45 2.47 2.23 2.27
N ALA A 46 2.92 1.90 1.06
CA ALA A 46 3.77 2.78 0.28
C ALA A 46 3.12 4.16 0.01
N ASP A 47 1.82 4.12 -0.30
CA ASP A 47 1.01 5.28 -0.65
C ASP A 47 -0.42 5.13 -0.09
N PRO A 48 -0.71 5.73 1.09
CA PRO A 48 -2.01 5.62 1.73
C PRO A 48 -3.18 6.12 0.87
N ASP A 49 -2.93 7.10 -0.01
CA ASP A 49 -3.96 7.75 -0.83
C ASP A 49 -4.08 7.12 -2.24
N TRP A 50 -3.37 6.03 -2.53
CA TRP A 50 -3.26 5.53 -3.90
C TRP A 50 -4.60 5.14 -4.53
N TRP A 51 -5.56 4.64 -3.74
CA TRP A 51 -6.91 4.34 -4.23
C TRP A 51 -7.61 5.58 -4.75
N LEU A 52 -7.54 6.69 -4.01
CA LEU A 52 -8.09 7.98 -4.42
C LEU A 52 -7.39 8.50 -5.68
N LYS A 53 -6.06 8.36 -5.77
CA LYS A 53 -5.29 8.76 -6.95
C LYS A 53 -5.70 7.97 -8.19
N VAL A 54 -5.86 6.66 -8.05
CA VAL A 54 -6.33 5.78 -9.13
C VAL A 54 -7.74 6.17 -9.57
N GLU A 55 -8.67 6.36 -8.62
CA GLU A 55 -10.04 6.80 -8.90
C GLU A 55 -10.08 8.13 -9.66
N GLN A 56 -9.18 9.07 -9.33
CA GLN A 56 -9.08 10.38 -9.96
C GLN A 56 -8.26 10.38 -11.28
N GLY A 57 -7.83 9.22 -11.77
CA GLY A 57 -6.99 9.13 -12.97
C GLY A 57 -5.55 9.63 -12.80
N ARG A 58 -5.11 9.88 -11.55
CA ARG A 58 -3.76 10.34 -11.19
C ARG A 58 -2.80 9.17 -10.94
N GLY A 59 -2.85 8.15 -11.81
CA GLY A 59 -2.06 6.93 -11.67
C GLY A 59 -0.53 7.18 -11.71
N ASP A 60 -0.11 8.27 -12.35
CA ASP A 60 1.28 8.74 -12.43
C ASP A 60 1.77 9.35 -11.10
N ALA A 61 0.88 9.86 -10.26
CA ALA A 61 1.18 10.36 -8.91
C ALA A 61 1.29 9.24 -7.86
N VAL A 62 0.92 8.00 -8.21
CA VAL A 62 1.00 6.86 -7.28
C VAL A 62 2.45 6.55 -6.92
N ARG A 63 2.77 6.61 -5.63
CA ARG A 63 4.05 6.14 -5.09
C ARG A 63 4.03 4.62 -5.01
N ARG A 64 4.45 3.98 -6.10
CA ARG A 64 4.42 2.53 -6.27
C ARG A 64 5.39 1.79 -5.33
N CYS A 65 4.91 0.74 -4.67
CA CYS A 65 5.71 -0.18 -3.88
C CYS A 65 6.83 -0.79 -4.72
N LYS A 66 8.03 -0.90 -4.15
CA LYS A 66 9.21 -1.51 -4.80
C LYS A 66 9.39 -2.99 -4.46
N PHE A 67 8.48 -3.57 -3.68
CA PHE A 67 8.52 -4.99 -3.27
C PHE A 67 9.83 -5.43 -2.60
N THR A 68 10.52 -4.53 -1.91
CA THR A 68 11.81 -4.82 -1.25
C THR A 68 11.66 -5.61 0.05
N ASN A 69 10.43 -5.88 0.48
CA ASN A 69 10.11 -6.50 1.78
C ASN A 69 10.73 -5.78 2.98
N TYR A 70 11.08 -4.50 2.83
CA TYR A 70 11.58 -3.66 3.93
C TYR A 70 10.63 -3.62 5.12
N CYS A 71 9.33 -3.44 4.86
CA CYS A 71 8.29 -3.44 5.89
C CYS A 71 8.18 -4.78 6.61
N GLU A 72 8.34 -5.90 5.90
CA GLU A 72 8.33 -7.25 6.47
C GLU A 72 9.57 -7.48 7.34
N ALA A 73 10.75 -7.01 6.92
CA ALA A 73 11.97 -7.12 7.72
C ALA A 73 11.89 -6.34 9.04
N LEU A 74 11.17 -5.22 9.07
CA LEU A 74 10.87 -4.49 10.31
C LEU A 74 9.90 -5.27 11.20
N ASP A 75 8.83 -5.79 10.60
CA ASP A 75 7.81 -6.60 11.28
C ASP A 75 8.41 -7.85 11.96
N GLN A 76 9.22 -8.63 11.22
CA GLN A 76 9.90 -9.82 11.73
C GLN A 76 10.85 -9.53 12.91
N ARG A 77 11.31 -8.28 13.05
CA ARG A 77 12.18 -7.83 14.14
C ARG A 77 11.41 -7.12 15.25
N HIS A 78 10.09 -7.08 15.18
CA HIS A 78 9.22 -6.32 16.08
C HIS A 78 9.61 -4.84 16.19
N ALA A 79 10.12 -4.28 15.09
CA ALA A 79 10.38 -2.86 14.96
C ALA A 79 9.14 -2.14 14.42
N GLN A 80 9.04 -0.82 14.64
CA GLN A 80 7.94 -0.04 14.07
C GLN A 80 7.97 -0.11 12.54
N VAL A 81 6.91 -0.68 11.96
CA VAL A 81 6.80 -0.92 10.52
C VAL A 81 6.61 0.41 9.78
N THR A 82 7.47 0.63 8.79
CA THR A 82 7.48 1.80 7.91
C THR A 82 7.77 1.38 6.48
N CYS A 83 7.66 2.31 5.53
CA CYS A 83 8.04 2.07 4.14
C CYS A 83 9.41 2.68 3.82
N GLN A 84 10.26 1.92 3.13
CA GLN A 84 11.55 2.40 2.62
C GLN A 84 11.44 3.68 1.77
N LEU A 85 10.29 3.89 1.12
CA LEU A 85 10.05 5.07 0.29
C LEU A 85 9.86 6.36 1.11
N TRP A 86 9.70 6.24 2.42
CA TRP A 86 9.56 7.37 3.35
C TRP A 86 10.87 7.72 4.05
N ASP A 87 11.88 6.85 4.01
CA ASP A 87 13.13 6.95 4.80
C ASP A 87 14.12 8.01 4.29
N ARG A 88 13.61 9.01 3.56
CA ARG A 88 14.31 10.18 3.06
C ARG A 88 13.35 11.36 3.21
N LYS A 89 13.85 12.53 3.61
CA LYS A 89 13.07 13.73 3.97
C LYS A 89 12.50 13.72 5.40
N LEU A 90 13.38 13.55 6.39
CA LEU A 90 13.01 13.61 7.82
C LEU A 90 12.66 15.03 8.29
N ASP A 91 13.10 16.02 7.52
CA ASP A 91 12.96 17.46 7.69
C ASP A 91 11.70 18.04 7.01
N GLU A 92 11.04 17.28 6.12
CA GLU A 92 9.79 17.73 5.50
C GLU A 92 8.63 17.72 6.50
N PRO A 93 7.74 18.73 6.49
CA PRO A 93 6.62 18.81 7.42
C PRO A 93 5.74 17.55 7.37
N ALA A 94 5.15 17.20 8.51
CA ALA A 94 4.24 16.08 8.54
C ALA A 94 2.94 16.42 7.79
N PRO A 95 2.28 15.40 7.21
CA PRO A 95 0.93 15.55 6.69
C PRO A 95 -0.01 16.12 7.78
N TRP A 96 -1.11 16.74 7.34
CA TRP A 96 -2.17 17.24 8.22
C TRP A 96 -1.77 18.40 9.16
N GLY A 97 -0.78 19.22 8.76
CA GLY A 97 -0.43 20.45 9.48
C GLY A 97 0.34 20.24 10.78
N ARG A 98 0.93 19.06 11.01
CA ARG A 98 1.80 18.85 12.17
C ARG A 98 3.16 19.54 11.97
N ALA A 99 3.63 20.21 13.03
CA ALA A 99 4.91 20.93 13.04
C ALA A 99 6.13 20.01 12.83
N LEU A 100 6.07 18.75 13.29
CA LEU A 100 7.16 17.77 13.18
C LEU A 100 6.64 16.41 12.69
N VAL A 101 7.51 15.69 11.98
CA VAL A 101 7.24 14.32 11.55
C VAL A 101 7.39 13.36 12.71
N PRO A 102 6.38 12.52 13.01
CA PRO A 102 6.56 11.41 13.95
C PRO A 102 7.61 10.44 13.41
N LEU A 103 8.65 10.19 14.22
CA LEU A 103 9.75 9.28 13.88
C LEU A 103 9.66 7.98 14.68
N SER A 104 10.28 6.93 14.16
CA SER A 104 10.51 5.68 14.89
C SER A 104 11.30 5.92 16.18
N HIS A 105 11.24 4.97 17.12
CA HIS A 105 11.93 5.05 18.42
C HIS A 105 13.45 5.26 18.29
N ASP A 106 14.06 4.75 17.21
CA ASP A 106 15.49 4.96 16.92
C ASP A 106 15.78 6.27 16.16
N GLY A 107 14.75 7.07 15.88
CA GLY A 107 14.84 8.36 15.20
C GLY A 107 15.18 8.28 13.71
N LYS A 108 15.22 7.10 13.10
CA LYS A 108 15.75 6.90 11.74
C LYS A 108 14.71 6.95 10.63
N ARG A 109 13.42 6.82 10.95
CA ARG A 109 12.37 6.56 9.95
C ARG A 109 11.12 7.40 10.23
N ARG A 110 10.45 7.88 9.19
CA ARG A 110 9.14 8.54 9.32
C ARG A 110 8.08 7.47 9.62
N LEU A 111 7.20 7.72 10.59
CA LEU A 111 6.04 6.86 10.86
C LEU A 111 4.82 7.22 9.97
N VAL A 112 4.92 8.30 9.22
CA VAL A 112 3.88 8.77 8.29
C VAL A 112 4.48 8.95 6.91
N ALA A 113 3.68 8.65 5.88
CA ALA A 113 4.06 8.88 4.50
C ALA A 113 4.42 10.37 4.26
N PRO A 114 5.39 10.67 3.38
CA PRO A 114 5.61 12.04 2.94
C PRO A 114 4.39 12.55 2.15
N PRO A 115 4.11 13.85 2.20
CA PRO A 115 3.04 14.46 1.40
C PRO A 115 3.16 14.05 -0.07
N ASP A 116 2.02 14.02 -0.76
CA ASP A 116 2.08 13.94 -2.21
C ASP A 116 2.66 15.27 -2.75
N THR A 117 3.74 15.16 -3.51
CA THR A 117 4.43 16.32 -4.09
C THR A 117 3.89 16.68 -5.47
N ARG A 118 2.94 15.89 -5.99
CA ARG A 118 2.28 16.06 -7.29
C ARG A 118 0.79 16.37 -7.15
N ALA A 119 0.38 16.83 -5.97
CA ALA A 119 -1.00 17.26 -5.68
C ALA A 119 -1.33 18.59 -6.35
#